data_AF-A0A7C8DNS3-F1
#
_entry.id   AF-A0A7C8DNS3-F1
#
_cell.length_a   1.000
_cell.length_b   1.000
_cell.length_c   1.000
_cell.angle_alpha   90.00
_cell.angle_beta   90.00
_cell.angle_gamma   90.00
#
_symmetry.space_group_name_H-M   'P 1'
#
loop_
_entity.id
_entity.type
_entity.pdbx_description
1 polymer ?
#
loop_
_entity_poly.entity_id
_entity_poly.type
_entity_poly.pdbx_seq_one_letter_code
_entity_poly.pdbx_strand_id
1 'polypeptide(L)' 'MNVFKLAHNALMSRSIDEKITLTNELQQLKETHQLNYQSQYSTQSIQDPGRPQKPDLVRFQSVPKRDGSDT' A
#
# COMPACT_ATOMS: atom_id res chain seq x y z
N MET A 1 -4.47 3.38 -21.13
CA MET A 1 -5.19 3.00 -19.88
C MET A 1 -4.33 3.38 -18.67
N ASN A 2 -4.94 3.76 -17.55
CA ASN A 2 -4.17 4.05 -16.32
C ASN A 2 -3.74 2.72 -15.67
N VAL A 3 -2.43 2.50 -15.56
CA VAL A 3 -1.82 1.28 -15.00
C VAL A 3 -2.25 1.05 -13.56
N PHE A 4 -2.29 2.10 -12.75
CA PHE A 4 -2.66 2.02 -11.33
C PHE A 4 -4.11 1.57 -11.15
N LYS A 5 -5.03 2.05 -11.99
CA LYS A 5 -6.43 1.64 -11.95
C LYS A 5 -6.60 0.15 -12.31
N LEU A 6 -5.89 -0.31 -13.35
CA LEU A 6 -5.92 -1.72 -13.76
C LEU A 6 -5.36 -2.63 -12.67
N ALA A 7 -4.19 -2.27 -12.12
CA ALA A 7 -3.55 -3.03 -11.05
C ALA A 7 -4.42 -3.10 -9.79
N HIS A 8 -5.05 -1.97 -9.42
CA HIS A 8 -5.97 -1.92 -8.30
C HIS A 8 -7.20 -2.84 -8.52
N ASN A 9 -7.78 -2.84 -9.72
CA ASN A 9 -8.92 -3.69 -10.03
C ASN A 9 -8.57 -5.19 -9.95
N ALA A 10 -7.42 -5.60 -10.51
CA ALA A 10 -6.94 -6.98 -10.40
C ALA A 10 -6.72 -7.38 -8.92
N LEU A 11 -6.10 -6.51 -8.13
CA LEU A 11 -5.84 -6.74 -6.72
C LEU A 11 -7.13 -6.88 -5.91
N MET A 12 -8.12 -6.02 -6.17
CA MET A 12 -9.38 -5.95 -5.43
C MET A 12 -10.47 -6.91 -5.92
N SER A 13 -10.27 -7.63 -7.04
CA SER A 13 -11.21 -8.66 -7.48
C SER A 13 -11.35 -9.75 -6.41
N ARG A 14 -12.60 -10.13 -6.14
CA ARG A 14 -12.99 -11.14 -5.14
C ARG A 14 -13.05 -12.55 -5.72
N SER A 15 -13.21 -12.68 -7.05
CA SER A 15 -13.21 -13.96 -7.74
C SER A 15 -11.79 -14.34 -8.11
N ILE A 16 -11.42 -15.61 -7.86
CA ILE A 16 -10.08 -16.12 -8.19
C ILE A 16 -9.88 -16.12 -9.70
N ASP A 17 -10.87 -16.60 -10.46
CA ASP A 17 -10.79 -16.70 -11.92
C ASP A 17 -10.67 -15.32 -12.56
N GLU A 18 -11.48 -14.36 -12.10
CA GLU A 18 -11.43 -12.98 -12.58
C GLU A 18 -10.08 -12.32 -12.26
N LYS A 19 -9.53 -12.57 -11.06
CA LYS A 19 -8.20 -12.08 -10.67
C LYS A 19 -7.12 -12.63 -11.59
N ILE A 20 -7.16 -13.92 -11.92
CA ILE A 20 -6.19 -14.54 -12.83
C ILE A 20 -6.28 -13.90 -14.21
N THR A 21 -7.49 -13.75 -14.75
CA THR A 21 -7.70 -13.11 -16.07
C THR A 21 -7.18 -11.67 -16.09
N LEU A 22 -7.56 -10.84 -15.11
CA LEU A 22 -7.12 -9.44 -15.04
C LEU A 22 -5.60 -9.31 -14.87
N THR A 23 -4.97 -10.25 -14.15
CA THR A 23 -3.51 -10.27 -13.97
C THR A 23 -2.79 -10.62 -15.27
N ASN A 24 -3.30 -11.61 -16.01
CA ASN A 24 -2.76 -12.01 -17.30
C ASN A 24 -2.90 -10.90 -18.35
N GLU A 25 -4.05 -10.22 -18.39
CA GLU A 25 -4.25 -9.05 -19.24
C GLU A 25 -3.24 -7.93 -18.93
N LEU A 26 -2.99 -7.66 -17.64
CA LEU A 26 -1.97 -6.69 -17.21
C LEU A 26 -0.57 -7.07 -17.68
N GLN A 27 -0.21 -8.35 -17.60
CA GLN A 27 1.07 -8.85 -18.08
C GLN A 27 1.19 -8.69 -19.59
N GLN A 28 0.15 -9.02 -20.35
CA GLN A 28 0.14 -8.83 -21.80
C GLN A 28 0.27 -7.35 -22.19
N LEU A 29 -0.44 -6.46 -21.49
CA LEU A 29 -0.34 -5.02 -21.70
C LEU A 29 1.06 -4.47 -21.40
N LYS A 30 1.75 -5.04 -20.41
CA LYS A 30 3.15 -4.72 -20.09
C LYS A 30 4.08 -5.15 -21.22
N GLU A 31 3.95 -6.38 -21.69
CA GLU A 31 4.78 -6.94 -22.77
C GLU A 31 4.58 -6.20 -24.10
N THR A 32 3.35 -5.74 -24.37
CA THR A 32 3.03 -4.94 -25.56
C THR A 32 3.32 -3.44 -25.40
N HIS A 33 3.89 -3.02 -24.27
CA HIS A 33 4.19 -1.61 -23.95
C HIS A 33 2.97 -0.67 -24.04
N GLN A 34 1.75 -1.18 -23.84
CA GLN A 34 0.51 -0.41 -23.90
C GLN A 34 0.14 0.24 -22.54
N LEU A 35 0.92 -0.08 -21.50
CA LEU A 35 0.76 0.50 -20.16
C LEU A 35 1.30 1.93 -20.11
N ASN A 36 0.43 2.87 -19.73
CA ASN A 36 0.81 4.26 -19.55
C ASN A 36 1.19 4.55 -18.08
N TYR A 37 2.48 4.43 -17.77
CA TYR A 37 3.04 4.74 -16.45
C TYR A 37 3.17 6.24 -16.17
N GLN A 38 3.12 7.07 -17.21
CA GLN A 38 3.22 8.52 -17.13
C GLN A 38 1.86 9.20 -17.04
N SER A 39 0.77 8.43 -16.87
CA SER A 39 -0.55 9.02 -16.77
C SER A 39 -0.52 10.04 -15.64
N GLN A 40 -0.63 11.32 -15.99
CA GLN A 40 -0.76 12.45 -15.06
C GLN A 40 -2.13 12.32 -14.38
N TYR A 41 -2.30 11.28 -13.59
CA TYR A 41 -3.45 11.16 -12.73
C TYR A 41 -3.23 12.19 -11.63
N SER A 42 -4.11 13.18 -11.56
CA SER A 42 -4.03 14.22 -10.56
C SER A 42 -4.02 13.56 -9.18
N THR A 43 -2.85 13.60 -8.53
CA THR A 43 -2.70 13.11 -7.16
C THR A 43 -3.43 14.10 -6.26
N GLN A 44 -4.53 13.66 -5.68
CA GLN A 44 -5.22 14.45 -4.67
C GLN A 44 -4.44 14.32 -3.37
N SER A 45 -3.86 15.43 -2.91
CA SER A 45 -3.25 15.49 -1.58
C SER A 45 -4.35 15.30 -0.53
N ILE A 46 -4.15 14.34 0.36
CA ILE A 46 -5.02 14.16 1.53
C ILE A 46 -4.51 15.17 2.57
N GLN A 47 -5.37 16.12 2.96
CA GLN A 47 -5.01 17.21 3.87
C GLN A 47 -4.45 16.72 5.21
N ASP A 48 -4.94 15.57 5.70
CA ASP A 48 -4.49 15.00 6.95
C ASP A 48 -4.40 13.47 6.81
N PRO A 49 -3.20 12.88 6.72
CA PRO A 49 -3.02 11.44 6.50
C PRO A 49 -3.39 10.58 7.74
N GLY A 50 -4.24 11.10 8.64
CA GLY A 50 -4.71 10.39 9.81
C GLY A 50 -3.59 10.06 10.77
N ARG A 51 -2.74 11.04 11.12
CA ARG A 51 -1.72 10.84 12.15
C ARG A 51 -2.45 10.40 13.43
N PRO A 52 -2.16 9.21 13.98
CA PRO A 52 -2.74 8.81 15.25
C PRO A 52 -2.42 9.87 16.30
N GLN A 53 -3.34 10.07 17.25
CA GLN A 53 -3.07 10.94 18.38
C GLN A 53 -1.76 10.51 19.04
N LYS A 54 -0.90 11.49 19.34
CA LYS A 54 0.38 11.20 19.98
C LYS A 54 0.08 10.44 21.27
N PRO A 55 0.61 9.21 21.44
CA PRO A 55 0.34 8.45 22.66
C PRO A 55 0.98 9.17 23.85
N ASP A 56 0.35 9.03 25.02
CA ASP A 56 0.94 9.49 26.26
C ASP A 56 2.22 8.68 26.53
N LEU A 57 3.36 9.37 26.50
CA LEU A 57 4.65 8.76 26.82
C LEU A 57 4.64 8.41 28.32
N VAL A 58 4.68 7.12 28.63
CA VAL A 58 4.93 6.66 30.00
C VAL A 58 6.24 7.25 30.50
N ARG A 59 6.21 7.81 31.72
CA ARG A 59 7.42 8.32 32.36
C ARG A 59 8.40 7.17 32.54
N PHE A 60 9.69 7.45 32.41
CA PHE A 60 10.77 6.45 32.61
C PHE A 60 10.67 5.66 33.92
N GLN A 61 9.96 6.18 34.91
CA GLN A 61 9.71 5.56 36.21
C GLN A 61 8.71 4.39 36.17
N SER A 62 7.80 4.34 35.18
CA SER A 62 6.75 3.33 35.05
C SER A 62 7.05 2.27 33.98
N VAL A 63 8.20 2.36 33.32
CA VAL A 63 8.65 1.34 32.37
C VAL A 63 9.37 0.25 33.18
N PRO A 64 9.01 -1.04 33.03
CA PRO A 64 9.76 -2.13 33.63
C PRO A 64 11.22 -1.98 33.21
N LYS A 65 12.13 -1.85 34.18
CA LYS A 65 13.55 -1.88 33.88
C LYS A 65 13.82 -3.22 33.23
N ARG A 66 14.48 -3.20 32.07
CA ARG A 66 15.05 -4.44 31.53
C ARG A 66 16.07 -4.85 32.58
N ASP A 67 15.81 -5.94 33.29
CA ASP A 67 16.80 -6.58 34.14
C ASP A 67 17.92 -7.01 33.20
N GLY A 68 18.87 -6.11 32.99
CA GLY A 68 20.14 -6.44 32.38
C GLY A 68 20.75 -7.47 33.30
N SER A 69 20.76 -8.73 32.87
CA SER A 69 21.78 -9.66 33.29
C SER A 69 23.12 -9.08 32.84
N ASP A 70 23.66 -8.16 33.65
CA ASP A 70 25.09 -7.86 33.71
C ASP A 70 25.73 -9.07 34.39
N THR A 71 25.95 -10.12 33.61
CA THR A 71 26.93 -11.17 33.89
C THR A 71 28.01 -11.09 32.84
#